data_AF-H9N5R9-F1
#
_entry.id   AF-H9N5R9-F1
#
_cell.length_a   1.000
_cell.length_b   1.000
_cell.length_c   1.000
_cell.angle_alpha   90.00
_cell.angle_beta   90.00
_cell.angle_gamma   90.00
#
_symmetry.space_group_name_H-M   'P 1'
#
loop_
_entity.id
_entity.type
_entity.pdbx_description
1 polymer ?
#
loop_
_entity_poly.entity_id
_entity_poly.type
_entity_poly.pdbx_seq_one_letter_code
_entity_poly.pdbx_strand_id
1 'polypeptide(L)'
;GVGFVMIFLSEYSSILFMSMIFSLFFLGGDLYSVLFYFKLGFIAFVYIWVRGSLPRYRYDKLMYLTWKSYLPVSLNFLIFILGLKLMFLYN
;
A
#
# COMPACT_ATOMS: atom_id res chain seq x y z
N GLY A 1 27.93 6.66 13.10
CA GLY A 1 28.01 5.54 12.13
C GLY A 1 26.83 4.59 12.27
N VAL A 2 26.78 3.80 13.33
CA VAL A 2 25.78 2.73 13.53
C VAL A 2 24.33 3.23 13.49
N GLY A 3 24.01 4.38 14.11
CA GLY A 3 22.66 4.96 14.09
C GLY A 3 22.14 5.28 12.68
N PHE A 4 23.00 5.78 11.80
CA PHE A 4 22.64 6.03 10.40
C PHE A 4 22.35 4.71 9.67
N VAL A 5 23.19 3.69 9.86
CA VAL A 5 22.99 2.36 9.26
C VAL A 5 21.66 1.74 9.69
N MET A 6 21.28 1.87 10.98
CA MET A 6 20.00 1.37 11.47
C MET A 6 18.80 2.08 10.85
N ILE A 7 18.92 3.37 10.53
CA ILE A 7 17.85 4.13 9.83
C ILE A 7 17.68 3.64 8.39
N PHE A 8 18.76 3.39 7.65
CA PHE A 8 18.63 2.81 6.30
C PHE A 8 18.06 1.40 6.36
N LEU A 9 18.55 0.57 7.28
CA LEU A 9 18.08 -0.80 7.42
C LEU A 9 16.57 -0.83 7.73
N SER A 10 16.09 0.06 8.61
CA SER A 10 14.67 0.15 8.93
C SER A 10 13.82 0.69 7.78
N GLU A 11 14.32 1.65 6.99
CA GLU A 11 13.62 2.13 5.79
C GLU A 11 13.41 0.98 4.80
N TYR A 12 14.46 0.22 4.47
CA TYR A 12 14.34 -0.91 3.54
C TYR A 12 13.49 -2.05 4.10
N SER A 13 13.60 -2.36 5.39
CA SER A 13 12.74 -3.34 6.04
C SER A 13 11.26 -2.94 5.98
N SER A 14 10.95 -1.65 6.13
CA SER A 14 9.57 -1.15 6.05
C SER A 14 8.99 -1.25 4.64
N ILE A 15 9.81 -1.01 3.60
CA ILE A 15 9.39 -1.17 2.19
C ILE A 15 9.05 -2.62 1.89
N LEU A 16 9.91 -3.56 2.30
CA LEU A 16 9.66 -4.98 2.12
C LEU A 16 8.41 -5.43 2.87
N PHE A 17 8.24 -5.00 4.12
CA PHE A 17 7.06 -5.34 4.91
C PHE A 17 5.75 -4.82 4.30
N MET A 18 5.73 -3.57 3.84
CA MET A 18 4.55 -3.00 3.18
C MET A 18 4.24 -3.70 1.85
N SER A 19 5.27 -4.09 1.09
CA SER A 19 5.09 -4.88 -0.14
C SER A 19 4.46 -6.26 0.12
N MET A 20 4.84 -6.91 1.23
CA MET A 20 4.25 -8.17 1.64
C MET A 20 2.76 -8.00 1.98
N ILE A 21 2.41 -7.00 2.80
CA ILE A 21 1.02 -6.71 3.16
C ILE A 21 0.17 -6.44 1.91
N PHE A 22 0.69 -5.63 0.97
CA PHE A 22 -0.01 -5.33 -0.28
C PHE A 22 -0.28 -6.59 -1.11
N SER A 23 0.72 -7.48 -1.25
CA SER A 23 0.56 -8.73 -1.99
C SER A 23 -0.50 -9.65 -1.38
N LEU A 24 -0.57 -9.71 -0.04
CA LEU A 24 -1.52 -10.55 0.68
C LEU A 24 -2.96 -10.07 0.50
N PHE A 25 -3.20 -8.76 0.61
CA PHE A 25 -4.56 -8.22 0.50
C PHE A 25 -5.09 -8.16 -0.93
N PHE A 26 -4.24 -7.87 -1.93
CA PHE A 26 -4.71 -7.61 -3.30
C PHE A 26 -4.44 -8.73 -4.31
N LEU A 27 -3.32 -9.46 -4.19
CA LEU A 27 -2.86 -10.42 -5.23
C LEU A 27 -3.02 -11.90 -4.84
N GLY A 28 -3.62 -12.17 -3.67
CA GLY A 28 -3.79 -13.52 -3.12
C GLY A 28 -2.53 -14.04 -2.43
N GLY A 29 -2.71 -14.63 -1.25
CA GLY A 29 -1.63 -15.09 -0.37
C GLY A 29 -1.34 -16.59 -0.49
N ASP A 30 -0.76 -17.03 -1.61
CA ASP A 30 -0.31 -18.41 -1.78
C ASP A 30 1.13 -18.60 -1.27
N LEU A 31 1.30 -18.65 0.05
CA LEU A 31 2.63 -18.72 0.71
C LEU A 31 3.50 -19.91 0.27
N TYR A 32 2.87 -21.02 -0.15
CA TYR A 32 3.57 -22.23 -0.59
C TYR A 32 4.02 -22.18 -2.05
N SER A 33 3.53 -21.20 -2.82
CA SER A 33 3.86 -21.08 -4.24
C SER A 33 5.09 -20.20 -4.44
N VAL A 34 5.98 -20.62 -5.34
CA VAL A 34 7.13 -19.79 -5.77
C VAL A 34 6.64 -18.48 -6.42
N LEU A 35 5.45 -18.51 -7.03
CA LEU A 35 4.80 -17.35 -7.64
C LEU A 35 4.55 -16.20 -6.65
N PHE A 36 4.32 -16.49 -5.37
CA PHE A 36 4.14 -15.45 -4.35
C PHE A 36 5.41 -14.61 -4.15
N TYR A 37 6.58 -15.24 -4.12
CA TYR A 37 7.86 -14.53 -3.99
C TYR A 37 8.16 -13.67 -5.22
N PHE A 38 7.79 -14.12 -6.42
CA PHE A 38 7.88 -13.30 -7.64
C PHE A 38 6.95 -12.09 -7.59
N LYS A 39 5.70 -12.25 -7.14
CA LYS A 39 4.76 -11.13 -6.95
C LYS A 39 5.30 -10.11 -5.93
N LEU A 40 5.85 -10.58 -4.81
CA LEU A 40 6.45 -9.72 -3.79
C LEU A 40 7.64 -8.93 -4.36
N GLY A 41 8.55 -9.61 -5.06
CA GLY A 41 9.70 -8.98 -5.74
C GLY A 41 9.27 -7.93 -6.76
N PHE A 42 8.20 -8.20 -7.52
CA PHE A 42 7.64 -7.24 -8.47
C PHE A 42 7.09 -5.99 -7.78
N ILE A 43 6.34 -6.14 -6.67
CA ILE A 43 5.83 -4.99 -5.91
C ILE A 43 6.98 -4.17 -5.32
N ALA A 44 7.98 -4.82 -4.73
CA ALA A 44 9.16 -4.13 -4.21
C ALA A 44 9.91 -3.36 -5.31
N PHE A 45 10.00 -3.93 -6.51
CA PHE A 45 10.55 -3.24 -7.68
C PHE A 45 9.74 -2.00 -8.05
N VAL A 46 8.40 -2.07 -8.03
CA VAL A 46 7.53 -0.91 -8.28
C VAL A 46 7.78 0.20 -7.26
N TYR A 47 7.94 -0.11 -5.97
CA TYR A 47 8.28 0.91 -4.96
C TYR A 47 9.58 1.66 -5.28
N ILE A 48 10.61 0.94 -5.71
CA ILE A 48 11.90 1.53 -6.09
C ILE A 48 11.76 2.35 -7.39
N TRP A 49 11.00 1.84 -8.35
CA TRP A 49 10.74 2.52 -9.63
C TRP A 49 9.99 3.85 -9.42
N VAL A 50 8.91 3.84 -8.65
CA VAL A 50 8.11 5.03 -8.32
C VAL A 50 8.98 6.10 -7.64
N ARG A 51 9.87 5.70 -6.73
CA ARG A 51 10.83 6.61 -6.06
C ARG A 51 11.77 7.29 -7.06
N GLY A 52 12.12 6.61 -8.16
CA GLY A 52 13.01 7.14 -9.20
C GLY A 52 12.31 8.03 -10.25
N SER A 53 11.01 7.80 -10.52
CA SER A 53 10.30 8.48 -11.60
C SER A 53 9.57 9.76 -11.20
N LEU A 54 9.15 9.91 -9.95
CA LEU A 54 8.32 11.04 -9.52
C LEU A 54 9.12 12.14 -8.81
N PRO A 55 8.90 13.42 -9.12
CA PRO A 55 9.48 14.52 -8.36
C PRO A 55 8.92 14.54 -6.94
N ARG A 56 9.74 14.95 -5.97
CA ARG A 56 9.34 15.01 -4.56
C ARG A 56 8.18 16.00 -4.38
N TYR A 57 7.06 15.51 -3.85
CA TYR A 57 5.94 16.36 -3.44
C TYR A 57 6.25 17.08 -2.12
N ARG A 58 5.88 18.35 -2.03
CA ARG A 58 5.91 19.11 -0.78
C ARG A 58 4.82 18.61 0.18
N TYR A 59 5.10 18.70 1.48
CA TYR A 59 4.21 18.24 2.55
C TYR A 59 2.76 18.77 2.43
N ASP A 60 2.58 20.04 2.07
CA ASP A 60 1.24 20.63 1.94
C ASP A 60 0.39 19.93 0.88
N LYS A 61 1.01 19.56 -0.25
CA LYS A 61 0.30 18.88 -1.35
C LYS A 61 -0.06 17.45 -0.95
N LEU A 62 0.81 16.76 -0.22
CA LEU A 62 0.56 15.41 0.31
C LEU A 62 -0.60 15.42 1.33
N MET A 63 -0.59 16.40 2.24
CA MET A 63 -1.65 16.55 3.24
C MET A 63 -2.98 16.87 2.56
N TYR A 64 -2.99 17.81 1.62
CA TYR A 64 -4.20 18.15 0.86
C TYR A 64 -4.77 16.92 0.13
N LEU A 65 -3.92 16.14 -0.54
CA LEU A 65 -4.33 14.92 -1.23
C LEU A 65 -4.98 13.93 -0.26
N THR A 66 -4.37 13.70 0.91
CA THR A 66 -4.87 12.74 1.91
C THR A 66 -6.22 13.17 2.48
N TRP A 67 -6.34 14.43 2.90
CA TRP A 67 -7.51 14.92 3.62
C TRP A 67 -8.68 15.31 2.72
N LYS A 68 -8.40 15.89 1.55
CA LYS A 68 -9.46 16.37 0.66
C LYS A 68 -9.87 15.36 -0.40
N SER A 69 -9.03 14.39 -0.76
CA SER A 69 -9.38 13.39 -1.78
C SER A 69 -9.49 11.98 -1.21
N TYR A 70 -8.45 11.42 -0.59
CA TYR A 70 -8.47 10.02 -0.17
C TYR A 70 -9.48 9.74 0.95
N LEU A 71 -9.54 10.63 1.95
CA LEU A 71 -10.46 10.46 3.08
C LEU A 71 -11.94 10.42 2.63
N PRO A 72 -12.49 11.44 1.94
CA PRO A 72 -13.90 11.38 1.53
C PRO A 72 -14.20 10.23 0.57
N VAL A 73 -13.27 9.87 -0.32
CA VAL A 73 -13.44 8.73 -1.22
C VAL A 73 -13.53 7.42 -0.43
N SER A 74 -12.63 7.19 0.53
CA SER A 74 -12.62 5.98 1.36
C SER A 74 -13.90 5.82 2.19
N LEU A 75 -14.42 6.91 2.78
CA LEU A 75 -15.69 6.90 3.51
C LEU A 75 -16.88 6.60 2.59
N ASN A 76 -16.94 7.19 1.40
CA ASN A 76 -18.00 6.90 0.44
C ASN A 76 -18.00 5.44 0.00
N PHE A 77 -16.83 4.86 -0.26
CA PHE A 77 -16.70 3.43 -0.56
C PHE A 77 -17.15 2.54 0.60
N LEU A 78 -16.83 2.90 1.84
CA LEU A 78 -17.26 2.14 3.01
C LEU A 78 -18.79 2.13 3.13
N ILE A 79 -19.43 3.28 3.00
CA ILE A 79 -20.91 3.40 3.05
C ILE A 79 -21.54 2.59 1.90
N PHE A 80 -20.97 2.66 0.70
CA PHE A 80 -21.45 1.91 -0.46
C PHE A 80 -21.40 0.40 -0.25
N ILE A 81 -20.28 -0.13 0.24
CA ILE A 81 -20.13 -1.56 0.52
C ILE A 81 -21.06 -2.02 1.64
N LEU A 82 -21.25 -1.20 2.69
CA LEU A 82 -22.25 -1.50 3.72
C LEU A 82 -23.66 -1.55 3.17
N GLY A 83 -24.03 -0.59 2.30
CA GLY A 83 -25.33 -0.57 1.63
C GLY A 83 -25.57 -1.80 0.75
N LEU A 84 -24.58 -2.18 -0.06
CA LEU A 84 -24.65 -3.40 -0.88
C LEU A 84 -24.81 -4.65 -0.03
N LYS A 85 -24.06 -4.77 1.08
CA LYS A 85 -24.18 -5.91 1.99
C LYS A 85 -25.58 -6.02 2.57
N LEU A 86 -26.20 -4.90 2.95
CA LEU A 86 -27.57 -4.89 3.48
C LEU A 86 -28.59 -5.32 2.42
N MET A 87 -28.46 -4.85 1.18
CA MET A 87 -29.32 -5.29 0.08
C MET A 87 -29.20 -6.79 -0.18
N PHE A 88 -27.98 -7.34 -0.15
CA PHE A 88 -27.75 -8.78 -0.31
C PHE A 88 -28.26 -9.63 0.86
N LEU A 89 -28.39 -9.05 2.06
CA LEU A 89 -28.87 -9.77 3.24
C LEU A 89 -30.40 -9.73 3.36
N TYR A 90 -31.03 -8.70 2.80
CA TYR A 90 -32.49 -8.56 2.77
C TYR A 90 -33.17 -9.40 1.67
N ASN A 91 -32.44 -9.72 0.61
CA ASN A 91 -32.88 -10.60 -0.49
C ASN A 91 -32.45 -12.04 -0.21
#